data_AF-A0A7R8CH23-F1
#
_entry.id   AF-A0A7R8CH23-F1
#
_cell.length_a   1.000
_cell.length_b   1.000
_cell.length_c   1.000
_cell.angle_alpha   90.00
_cell.angle_beta   90.00
_cell.angle_gamma   90.00
#
_symmetry.space_group_name_H-M   'P 1'
#
loop_
_entity.id
_entity.type
_entity.pdbx_description
1 polymer ?
#
loop_
_entity_poly.entity_id
_entity_poly.type
_entity_poly.pdbx_seq_one_letter_code
_entity_poly.pdbx_strand_id
1 'polypeptide(L)'
;MGCRVDTYSIGSSVVESCTKGDCLTQSLVIGTTRLLLQTVECLFDLGCTPLFDKISCWPGGQPNTLIIIPCFDEFRGIKYDITKNATRFCYANKTWASKADYNECIPLNGSHKEYLDPEYSDYTHSIYFIGYSISLLTLLISFIVFYLF
;
A
#
# COMPACT_ATOMS: atom_id res chain seq x y z
N MET A 1 -4.71 14.78 -12.95
CA MET A 1 -3.70 13.86 -13.50
C MET A 1 -3.01 13.11 -12.36
N GLY A 2 -3.67 12.10 -11.81
CA GLY A 2 -3.11 11.25 -10.75
C GLY A 2 -3.23 9.79 -11.15
N CYS A 3 -2.33 8.94 -10.66
CA CYS A 3 -2.54 7.50 -10.70
C CYS A 3 -3.39 7.09 -9.50
N ARG A 4 -4.47 6.35 -9.75
CA ARG A 4 -5.38 5.84 -8.72
C ARG A 4 -5.07 4.37 -8.49
N VAL A 5 -5.20 3.92 -7.25
CA VAL A 5 -5.22 2.49 -6.94
C VAL A 5 -6.63 1.99 -7.29
N ASP A 6 -6.72 1.22 -8.36
CA ASP A 6 -7.94 0.50 -8.68
C ASP A 6 -7.84 -0.91 -8.11
N THR A 7 -8.90 -1.32 -7.43
CA THR A 7 -9.06 -2.65 -6.87
C THR A 7 -9.83 -3.50 -7.88
N TYR A 8 -9.20 -4.55 -8.41
CA TYR A 8 -9.91 -5.50 -9.26
C TYR A 8 -9.85 -6.92 -8.67
N SER A 9 -10.93 -7.67 -8.87
CA SER A 9 -11.06 -9.04 -8.40
C SER A 9 -10.73 -10.01 -9.54
N ILE A 10 -9.69 -10.83 -9.39
CA ILE A 10 -9.47 -12.01 -10.23
C ILE A 10 -9.65 -13.24 -9.33
N GLY A 11 -10.80 -13.89 -9.42
CA GLY A 11 -11.16 -15.00 -8.53
C GLY A 11 -11.28 -14.55 -7.06
N SER A 12 -10.70 -15.31 -6.13
CA SER A 12 -10.70 -14.98 -4.68
C SER A 12 -9.58 -14.02 -4.24
N SER A 13 -8.76 -13.52 -5.18
CA SER A 13 -7.63 -12.64 -4.89
C SER A 13 -7.98 -11.19 -5.22
N VAL A 14 -7.77 -10.30 -4.26
CA VAL A 14 -7.85 -8.84 -4.45
C VAL A 14 -6.52 -8.35 -4.98
N VAL A 15 -6.51 -7.74 -6.18
CA VAL A 15 -5.30 -7.16 -6.76
C VAL A 15 -5.44 -5.64 -6.79
N GLU A 16 -4.46 -4.97 -6.17
CA GLU A 16 -4.33 -3.52 -6.20
C GLU A 16 -3.42 -3.15 -7.36
N SER A 17 -3.91 -2.32 -8.27
CA SER A 17 -3.14 -1.88 -9.44
C SER A 17 -3.23 -0.38 -9.65
N CYS A 18 -2.13 0.18 -10.14
CA CYS A 18 -2.02 1.60 -10.43
C CYS A 18 -2.46 1.89 -11.86
N THR A 19 -3.63 2.49 -12.01
CA THR A 19 -4.11 2.99 -13.30
C THR A 19 -3.93 4.50 -13.35
N LYS A 20 -3.51 5.02 -14.51
CA LYS A 20 -3.48 6.46 -14.72
C LYS A 20 -4.92 6.95 -14.85
N GLY A 21 -5.35 7.87 -13.98
CA GLY A 21 -6.73 8.33 -13.91
C GLY A 21 -7.26 9.06 -15.15
N ASP A 22 -6.44 9.26 -16.19
CA ASP A 22 -6.86 9.86 -17.47
C ASP A 22 -6.01 9.27 -18.63
N CYS A 23 -6.32 8.08 -19.15
CA CYS A 23 -6.13 7.86 -20.58
C CYS A 23 -7.32 8.57 -21.24
N LEU A 24 -7.11 9.72 -21.89
CA LEU A 24 -8.19 10.50 -22.50
C LEU A 24 -9.05 9.58 -23.38
N THR A 25 -10.31 9.37 -22.99
CA THR A 25 -11.33 8.88 -23.92
C THR A 25 -11.59 9.99 -24.93
N GLN A 26 -10.72 10.13 -25.93
CA GLN A 26 -11.10 10.87 -27.13
C GLN A 26 -11.95 9.93 -27.97
N SER A 27 -13.27 10.07 -27.85
CA SER A 27 -14.18 9.61 -28.89
C SER A 27 -13.96 10.49 -30.12
N LEU A 28 -12.99 10.17 -30.96
CA LEU A 28 -12.85 10.85 -32.26
C LEU A 28 -13.84 10.22 -33.24
N VAL A 29 -15.09 10.70 -33.23
CA VAL A 29 -16.11 10.33 -34.22
C VAL A 29 -15.80 11.09 -35.51
N ILE A 30 -15.13 10.44 -36.46
CA ILE A 30 -15.00 10.95 -37.83
C ILE A 30 -15.40 9.84 -38.81
N GLY A 31 -16.64 9.91 -39.28
CA GLY A 31 -17.13 9.14 -40.43
C GLY A 31 -17.54 7.68 -40.15
N THR A 32 -18.34 7.14 -41.09
CA THR A 32 -19.04 5.83 -41.01
C THR A 32 -18.22 4.63 -41.47
N THR A 33 -16.91 4.76 -41.71
CA THR A 33 -16.08 3.66 -42.20
C THR A 33 -15.18 3.11 -41.11
N ARG A 34 -15.48 1.87 -40.68
CA ARG A 34 -14.69 1.07 -39.75
C ARG A 34 -13.35 0.67 -40.38
N LEU A 35 -12.36 1.54 -40.34
CA LEU A 35 -10.96 1.16 -40.47
C LEU A 35 -10.19 2.09 -39.54
N LEU A 36 -9.62 1.54 -38.47
CA LEU A 36 -8.26 1.81 -38.02
C LEU A 36 -7.98 1.05 -36.72
N LEU A 37 -6.90 0.27 -36.76
CA LEU A 37 -6.10 -0.07 -35.59
C LEU A 37 -5.71 1.23 -34.90
N GLN A 38 -6.22 1.48 -33.71
CA GLN A 38 -5.54 2.36 -32.77
C GLN A 38 -5.55 1.63 -31.44
N THR A 39 -4.53 0.80 -31.23
CA THR A 39 -4.10 0.51 -29.88
C THR A 39 -3.83 1.87 -29.23
N VAL A 40 -4.70 2.28 -28.30
CA VAL A 40 -4.48 3.45 -27.47
C VAL A 40 -3.40 3.04 -26.48
N GLU A 41 -2.17 3.04 -26.95
CA GLU A 41 -1.02 3.03 -26.08
C GLU A 41 -1.00 4.42 -25.44
N CYS A 42 -1.54 4.52 -24.22
CA CYS A 42 -0.97 5.43 -23.25
C CYS A 42 0.56 5.27 -23.42
N LEU A 43 1.35 6.36 -23.56
CA LEU A 43 2.78 6.30 -23.89
C LEU A 43 3.54 5.55 -22.80
N PHE A 44 3.48 4.23 -22.85
CA PHE A 44 3.72 3.34 -21.73
C PHE A 44 4.85 2.36 -22.03
N ASP A 45 5.21 2.25 -23.30
CA ASP A 45 6.14 1.24 -23.78
C ASP A 45 7.59 1.75 -23.92
N LEU A 46 7.82 3.05 -23.67
CA LEU A 46 9.17 3.63 -23.69
C LEU A 46 9.85 3.67 -22.31
N GLY A 47 9.15 3.45 -21.20
CA GLY A 47 9.67 3.67 -19.85
C GLY A 47 9.18 2.67 -18.80
N CYS A 48 9.26 3.04 -17.52
CA CYS A 48 8.82 2.17 -16.42
C CYS A 48 7.29 2.15 -16.29
N THR A 49 6.75 0.97 -15.96
CA THR A 49 5.30 0.73 -15.88
C THR A 49 4.66 1.21 -14.57
N PRO A 50 3.33 1.39 -14.38
CA PRO A 50 2.84 2.08 -13.20
C PRO A 50 2.80 1.02 -12.10
N LEU A 51 3.48 1.29 -11.00
CA LEU A 51 3.71 0.26 -9.99
C LEU A 51 3.04 0.66 -8.68
N PHE A 52 2.34 -0.30 -8.08
CA PHE A 52 1.92 -0.19 -6.69
C PHE A 52 2.93 -0.88 -5.78
N ASP A 53 3.55 -0.13 -4.86
CA ASP A 53 4.59 -0.64 -3.95
C ASP A 53 4.07 -0.90 -2.52
N LYS A 54 2.80 -1.31 -2.40
CA LYS A 54 2.08 -1.52 -1.11
C LYS A 54 1.87 -0.28 -0.23
N ILE A 55 2.48 0.85 -0.60
CA ILE A 55 2.42 2.12 0.14
C ILE A 55 1.83 3.21 -0.76
N SER A 56 2.39 3.38 -1.96
CA SER A 56 2.01 4.46 -2.86
C SER A 56 1.99 4.01 -4.31
N CYS A 57 1.23 4.76 -5.09
CA CYS A 57 1.02 4.50 -6.49
C CYS A 57 2.00 5.29 -7.35
N TRP A 58 2.91 4.59 -8.04
CA TRP A 58 3.94 5.20 -8.87
C TRP A 58 3.47 5.36 -10.32
N PRO A 59 3.40 6.59 -10.85
CA PRO A 59 3.08 6.81 -12.24
C PRO A 59 4.21 6.30 -13.14
N GLY A 60 3.85 5.84 -14.35
CA GLY A 60 4.84 5.48 -15.36
C GLY A 60 5.71 6.68 -15.74
N GLY A 61 7.00 6.43 -15.93
CA GLY A 61 8.02 7.46 -16.10
C GLY A 61 9.02 7.11 -17.19
N GLN A 62 9.69 8.13 -17.73
CA GLN A 62 10.74 7.94 -18.73
C GLN A 62 11.93 7.14 -18.14
N PRO A 63 12.62 6.34 -18.97
CA PRO A 63 13.80 5.61 -18.53
C PRO A 63 14.89 6.58 -18.05
N ASN A 64 15.65 6.17 -17.04
CA ASN A 64 16.73 6.97 -16.45
C ASN A 64 16.25 8.31 -15.83
N THR A 65 15.04 8.31 -15.24
CA THR A 65 14.44 9.49 -14.63
C THR A 65 14.02 9.20 -13.19
N LEU A 66 14.15 10.21 -12.33
CA LEU A 66 13.65 10.18 -10.96
C LEU A 66 12.20 10.68 -10.94
N ILE A 67 11.29 9.85 -10.47
CA ILE A 67 9.86 10.14 -10.37
C ILE A 67 9.57 10.62 -8.96
N ILE A 68 8.79 11.70 -8.87
CA ILE A 68 8.47 12.40 -7.63
C ILE A 68 6.95 12.35 -7.46
N ILE A 69 6.50 11.92 -6.28
CA ILE A 69 5.09 11.96 -5.88
C ILE A 69 4.96 12.62 -4.51
N PRO A 70 3.85 13.33 -4.23
CA PRO A 70 3.60 13.84 -2.89
C PRO A 70 3.47 12.67 -1.89
N CYS A 71 3.88 12.90 -0.65
CA CYS A 71 3.59 11.97 0.44
C CYS A 71 2.07 11.81 0.63
N PHE A 72 1.66 10.67 1.17
CA PHE A 72 0.26 10.37 1.47
C PHE A 72 -0.22 11.20 2.67
N ASP A 73 -1.51 11.55 2.69
CA ASP A 73 -2.12 12.28 3.80
C ASP A 73 -2.28 11.37 5.03
N GLU A 74 -2.73 10.14 4.80
CA GLU A 74 -2.93 9.16 5.86
C GLU A 74 -2.48 7.77 5.41
N PHE A 75 -1.69 7.10 6.25
CA PHE A 75 -1.35 5.69 6.07
C PHE A 75 -1.56 4.95 7.37
N ARG A 76 -2.41 3.91 7.29
CA ARG A 76 -2.79 3.05 8.41
C ARG A 76 -3.42 3.77 9.62
N GLY A 77 -3.81 5.05 9.51
CA GLY A 77 -4.34 5.84 10.63
C GLY A 77 -3.36 6.88 11.19
N ILE A 78 -2.14 6.99 10.64
CA ILE A 78 -1.20 8.07 10.96
C ILE A 78 -1.23 9.09 9.83
N LYS A 79 -1.28 10.37 10.21
CA LYS A 79 -1.19 11.50 9.27
C LYS A 79 0.24 11.92 9.00
N TYR A 80 0.56 12.13 7.73
CA TYR A 80 1.90 12.47 7.26
C TYR A 80 1.94 13.84 6.59
N ASP A 81 3.14 14.43 6.55
CA ASP A 81 3.33 15.75 5.97
C ASP A 81 3.28 15.68 4.43
N ILE A 82 2.15 16.10 3.86
CA ILE A 82 1.91 16.14 2.41
C ILE A 82 2.73 17.22 1.69
N THR A 83 3.42 18.10 2.42
CA THR A 83 4.31 19.12 1.81
C THR A 83 5.61 18.51 1.30
N LYS A 84 5.91 17.28 1.73
CA LYS A 84 7.10 16.52 1.36
C LYS A 84 6.79 15.57 0.22
N ASN A 85 7.86 15.15 -0.46
CA ASN A 85 7.77 14.29 -1.62
C ASN A 85 8.53 13.00 -1.41
N ALA A 86 7.95 11.90 -1.89
CA ALA A 86 8.63 10.63 -2.05
C ALA A 86 9.22 10.53 -3.46
N THR A 87 10.34 9.84 -3.59
CA THR A 87 11.02 9.69 -4.88
C THR A 87 11.35 8.24 -5.20
N ARG A 88 11.30 7.88 -6.49
CA ARG A 88 11.71 6.56 -6.97
C ARG A 88 12.39 6.68 -8.31
N PHE A 89 13.49 5.96 -8.46
CA PHE A 89 14.25 5.95 -9.71
C PHE A 89 13.72 4.90 -10.70
N CYS A 90 13.54 5.30 -11.95
CA CYS A 90 13.30 4.42 -13.07
C CYS A 90 14.61 4.20 -13.84
N TYR A 91 15.12 2.98 -13.87
CA TYR A 91 16.36 2.66 -14.58
C TYR A 91 16.19 2.74 -16.10
N ALA A 92 17.31 2.91 -16.81
CA ALA A 92 17.33 2.82 -18.28
C ALA A 92 16.85 1.46 -18.82
N ASN A 93 16.93 0.40 -17.99
CA ASN A 93 16.44 -0.93 -18.30
C ASN A 93 14.92 -1.09 -18.12
N LYS A 94 14.17 0.02 -18.03
CA LYS A 94 12.71 0.06 -17.82
C LYS A 94 12.25 -0.64 -16.53
N THR A 95 13.16 -0.85 -15.59
CA THR A 95 12.88 -1.45 -14.29
C THR A 95 12.86 -0.39 -13.20
N TRP A 96 11.99 -0.59 -12.22
CA TRP A 96 11.94 0.25 -11.03
C TRP A 96 13.09 -0.08 -10.08
N ALA A 97 13.57 0.94 -9.36
CA ALA A 97 14.40 0.74 -8.17
C ALA A 97 13.70 -0.22 -7.20
N SER A 98 14.48 -1.01 -6.45
CA SER A 98 13.95 -2.02 -5.52
C SER A 98 13.15 -1.40 -4.37
N LYS A 99 13.49 -0.17 -3.98
CA LYS A 99 12.81 0.61 -2.96
C LYS A 99 12.61 2.04 -3.45
N ALA A 100 11.52 2.65 -3.02
CA ALA A 100 11.31 4.09 -3.12
C ALA A 100 11.81 4.79 -1.85
N ASP A 101 12.29 6.01 -2.02
CA ASP A 101 12.79 6.88 -0.96
C ASP A 101 11.63 7.69 -0.38
N TYR A 102 11.19 7.29 0.82
CA TYR A 102 10.17 7.97 1.63
C TYR A 102 10.77 8.73 2.82
N ASN A 103 12.08 9.01 2.81
CA ASN A 103 12.79 9.64 3.95
C ASN A 103 12.22 11.00 4.35
N GLU A 104 11.58 11.72 3.42
CA GLU A 104 10.95 13.01 3.72
C GLU A 104 9.52 12.88 4.25
N CYS A 105 8.87 11.71 4.12
CA CYS A 105 7.51 11.50 4.60
C CYS A 105 7.52 11.27 6.12
N ILE A 106 7.51 12.35 6.88
CA ILE A 106 7.44 12.34 8.34
C ILE A 106 6.00 12.44 8.86
N PRO A 107 5.68 11.80 10.00
CA PRO A 107 4.37 11.94 10.63
C PRO A 107 4.19 13.35 11.22
N LEU A 108 3.03 13.96 10.99
CA LEU A 108 2.72 15.32 11.46
C LEU A 108 2.54 15.38 12.99
N ASN A 109 1.98 14.33 13.57
CA ASN A 109 1.89 14.17 15.01
C ASN A 109 3.06 13.30 15.46
N GLY A 110 4.02 13.88 16.19
CA GLY A 110 5.06 13.14 16.91
C GLY A 110 4.54 12.20 18.02
N SER A 111 3.26 11.84 17.99
CA SER A 111 2.48 11.24 19.08
C SER A 111 1.55 10.13 18.62
N HIS A 112 1.91 9.36 17.59
CA HIS A 112 1.20 8.12 17.24
C HIS A 112 2.15 6.93 17.02
N LYS A 113 3.32 6.93 17.66
CA LYS A 113 4.03 5.67 17.95
C LYS A 113 3.19 4.73 18.84
N GLU A 114 2.13 5.24 19.46
CA GLU A 114 1.33 4.48 20.43
C GLU A 114 0.19 3.67 19.80
N TYR A 115 -0.22 3.92 18.55
CA TYR A 115 -1.45 3.30 18.01
C TYR A 115 -1.24 2.28 16.87
N LEU A 116 -0.07 2.23 16.23
CA LEU A 116 0.16 1.36 15.06
C LEU A 116 1.52 0.64 15.06
N ASP A 117 2.20 0.62 16.19
CA ASP A 117 3.25 -0.37 16.38
C ASP A 117 2.58 -1.63 16.97
N PRO A 118 2.71 -2.82 16.36
CA PRO A 118 2.33 -4.07 17.02
C PRO A 118 3.01 -4.24 18.39
N GLU A 119 4.11 -3.52 18.61
CA GLU A 119 4.89 -3.49 19.84
C GLU A 119 4.11 -3.00 21.08
N TYR A 120 3.15 -2.08 20.95
CA TYR A 120 2.32 -1.67 22.10
C TYR A 120 1.21 -2.68 22.42
N SER A 121 0.73 -3.42 21.41
CA SER A 121 -0.29 -4.47 21.61
C SER A 121 0.27 -5.75 22.23
N ASP A 122 1.57 -5.99 22.09
CA ASP A 122 2.22 -7.22 22.57
C ASP A 122 2.32 -7.32 24.10
N TYR A 123 2.54 -6.20 24.80
CA TYR A 123 2.63 -6.20 26.26
C TYR A 123 1.28 -6.51 26.92
N THR A 124 0.21 -5.96 26.36
CA THR A 124 -1.15 -6.17 26.89
C THR A 124 -1.56 -7.63 26.74
N HIS A 125 -1.35 -8.23 25.55
CA HIS A 125 -1.68 -9.63 25.30
C HIS A 125 -0.90 -10.60 26.20
N SER A 126 0.38 -10.29 26.47
CA SER A 126 1.25 -11.13 27.30
C SER A 126 0.78 -11.20 28.76
N ILE A 127 0.34 -10.07 29.34
CA ILE A 127 -0.14 -10.03 30.73
C ILE A 127 -1.43 -10.83 30.88
N TYR A 128 -2.37 -10.68 29.95
CA TYR A 128 -3.61 -11.46 29.96
C TYR A 128 -3.33 -12.96 29.83
N PHE A 129 -2.45 -13.36 28.92
CA PHE A 129 -2.11 -14.76 28.71
C PHE A 129 -1.55 -15.44 29.97
N ILE A 130 -0.63 -14.77 30.67
CA ILE A 130 -0.02 -15.28 31.91
C ILE A 130 -1.08 -15.37 33.02
N GLY A 131 -1.90 -14.33 33.19
CA GLY A 131 -2.96 -14.31 34.22
C GLY A 131 -4.00 -15.40 34.02
N TYR A 132 -4.42 -15.64 32.78
CA TYR A 132 -5.36 -16.71 32.44
C TYR A 132 -4.75 -18.09 32.65
N SER A 133 -3.47 -18.28 32.30
CA SER A 133 -2.77 -19.56 32.51
C SER A 133 -2.72 -19.95 33.99
N ILE A 134 -2.37 -19.00 34.87
CA ILE A 134 -2.33 -19.24 36.33
C ILE A 134 -3.74 -19.54 36.86
N SER A 135 -4.73 -18.75 36.44
CA SER A 135 -6.13 -18.94 36.88
C SER A 135 -6.68 -20.32 36.48
N LEU A 136 -6.41 -20.76 35.25
CA LEU A 136 -6.80 -22.09 34.76
C LEU A 136 -6.07 -23.20 35.52
N LEU A 137 -4.77 -23.06 35.78
CA LEU A 137 -4.00 -24.05 36.54
C LEU A 137 -4.55 -24.22 37.97
N THR A 138 -4.81 -23.12 38.68
CA THR A 138 -5.39 -23.18 40.02
C THR A 138 -6.78 -23.82 40.02
N LEU A 139 -7.62 -23.47 39.04
CA LEU A 139 -8.95 -24.04 38.90
C LEU A 139 -8.91 -25.53 38.61
N LEU A 140 -8.00 -25.99 37.76
CA LEU A 140 -7.80 -27.41 37.46
C LEU A 140 -7.37 -28.19 38.72
N ILE A 141 -6.42 -27.67 39.48
CA ILE A 141 -5.97 -28.30 40.74
C ILE A 141 -7.13 -28.42 41.73
N SER A 142 -7.92 -27.35 41.88
CA SER A 142 -9.10 -27.34 42.75
C SER A 142 -10.11 -28.42 42.35
N PHE A 143 -10.42 -28.52 41.06
CA PHE A 143 -11.36 -29.53 40.54
C PHE A 143 -10.85 -30.96 40.76
N ILE A 144 -9.55 -31.19 40.58
CA ILE A 144 -8.92 -32.50 40.82
C ILE A 144 -9.08 -32.91 42.29
N VAL A 145 -8.86 -31.99 43.24
CA VAL A 145 -9.03 -32.30 44.67
C VAL A 145 -10.48 -32.65 44.97
N PHE A 146 -11.46 -31.86 44.51
CA PHE A 146 -12.88 -32.17 44.72
C PHE A 146 -13.37 -33.44 44.01
N TYR A 147 -12.72 -33.83 42.92
CA TYR A 147 -13.08 -35.06 42.22
C TYR A 147 -12.45 -36.31 42.84
N LEU A 148 -11.23 -36.18 43.38
CA LEU A 148 -10.49 -37.30 43.96
C LEU A 148 -10.84 -37.59 45.43
N PHE A 149 -11.27 -36.58 46.20
CA PHE A 149 -11.74 -36.70 47.59
C PHE A 149 -13.25 -36.52 47.68
#